data_AF-A0A4R4NZE5-F1
#
_entry.id   AF-A0A4R4NZE5-F1
#
_cell.length_a   1.000
_cell.length_b   1.000
_cell.length_c   1.000
_cell.angle_alpha   90.00
_cell.angle_beta   90.00
_cell.angle_gamma   90.00
#
_symmetry.space_group_name_H-M   'P 1'
#
loop_
_entity.id
_entity.type
_entity.pdbx_description
1 polymer ?
#
loop_
_entity_poly.entity_id
_entity_poly.type
_entity_poly.pdbx_seq_one_letter_code
_entity_poly.pdbx_strand_id
1 'polypeptide(L)'
;MIPAGRTPADSARAAQLLGIALGTFRNRKAWQKLPPTLSRPETRQRIWDEEQLLAAVEDRPIPPLPTEPHPRDLLDLEEARLTIPEEQRPTAETWASYISDGIGPSPDERVFGVPHFYRATIPAWLAARPGRGAGGGRPIGATDTRPRDHSNDPRHHRAQQRIAHVRRLLAADAETPAEQVAAELSISKRHAERLIAQVRAEG
;
A
#
# COMPACT_ATOMS: atom_id res chain seq x y z
N MET A 1 -12.77 -1.09 15.68
CA MET A 1 -12.73 -2.50 16.09
C MET A 1 -14.15 -2.95 16.32
N ILE A 2 -14.50 -4.12 15.79
CA ILE A 2 -15.79 -4.77 16.05
C ILE A 2 -15.55 -5.86 17.11
N PRO A 3 -16.15 -5.74 18.32
CA PRO A 3 -15.94 -6.71 19.38
C PRO A 3 -16.48 -8.09 19.01
N ALA A 4 -15.83 -9.14 19.52
CA ALA A 4 -16.28 -10.51 19.28
C ALA A 4 -17.75 -10.72 19.72
N GLY A 5 -18.53 -11.39 18.86
CA GLY A 5 -19.94 -11.68 19.12
C GLY A 5 -20.89 -10.49 18.91
N ARG A 6 -20.38 -9.32 18.49
CA ARG A 6 -21.21 -8.16 18.10
C ARG A 6 -21.53 -8.17 16.62
N THR A 7 -22.74 -7.75 16.29
CA THR A 7 -23.20 -7.65 14.90
C THR A 7 -22.93 -6.25 14.37
N PRO A 8 -22.11 -6.10 13.31
CA PRO A 8 -21.84 -4.80 12.73
C PRO A 8 -23.00 -4.36 11.83
N ALA A 9 -23.28 -3.05 11.83
CA ALA A 9 -24.28 -2.42 10.96
C ALA A 9 -23.65 -1.26 10.16
N ASP A 10 -24.09 -1.08 8.92
CA ASP A 10 -23.62 -0.02 8.03
C ASP A 10 -24.62 1.15 7.94
N SER A 11 -24.31 2.13 7.08
CA SER A 11 -25.19 3.29 6.88
C SER A 11 -26.53 2.91 6.25
N ALA A 12 -26.60 1.84 5.45
CA ALA A 12 -27.86 1.37 4.89
C ALA A 12 -28.76 0.79 5.98
N ARG A 13 -28.20 -0.04 6.87
CA ARG A 13 -28.92 -0.58 8.03
C ARG A 13 -29.35 0.53 8.98
N ALA A 14 -28.48 1.48 9.31
CA ALA A 14 -28.84 2.63 10.15
C ALA A 14 -29.98 3.47 9.54
N ALA A 15 -29.96 3.71 8.23
CA ALA A 15 -31.04 4.42 7.54
C ALA A 15 -32.37 3.63 7.58
N GLN A 16 -32.30 2.31 7.40
CA GLN A 16 -33.46 1.42 7.50
C GLN A 16 -34.09 1.46 8.89
N LEU A 17 -33.28 1.38 9.96
CA LEU A 17 -33.77 1.45 11.34
C LEU A 17 -34.45 2.78 11.65
N LEU A 18 -33.92 3.89 11.09
CA LEU A 18 -34.54 5.21 11.21
C LEU A 18 -35.78 5.41 10.31
N GLY A 19 -36.12 4.44 9.46
CA GLY A 19 -37.26 4.56 8.53
C GLY A 19 -37.06 5.60 7.43
N ILE A 20 -35.81 5.91 7.04
CA ILE A 20 -35.50 6.91 6.01
C ILE A 20 -34.65 6.33 4.88
N ALA A 21 -34.74 6.94 3.69
CA ALA A 21 -33.89 6.57 2.56
C ALA A 21 -32.40 6.85 2.86
N LEU A 22 -31.50 6.01 2.35
CA LEU A 22 -30.04 6.16 2.51
C LEU A 22 -29.52 7.52 2.00
N GLY A 23 -30.09 8.04 0.90
CA GLY A 23 -29.76 9.37 0.40
C GLY A 23 -30.11 10.48 1.40
N THR A 24 -31.29 10.40 2.03
CA THR A 24 -31.72 11.33 3.08
C THR A 24 -30.84 11.22 4.32
N PHE A 25 -30.50 10.01 4.74
CA PHE A 25 -29.56 9.74 5.83
C PHE A 25 -28.21 10.44 5.58
N ARG A 26 -27.69 10.29 4.35
CA ARG A 26 -26.44 10.90 3.87
C ARG A 26 -26.49 12.44 3.88
N ASN A 27 -27.52 13.00 3.25
CA ASN A 27 -27.62 14.45 3.06
C ASN A 27 -27.88 15.21 4.37
N ARG A 28 -28.72 14.65 5.26
CA ARG A 28 -29.06 15.28 6.54
C ARG A 28 -28.05 15.01 7.64
N LYS A 29 -26.98 14.27 7.35
CA LYS A 29 -26.00 13.85 8.35
C LYS A 29 -26.63 13.16 9.56
N ALA A 30 -27.64 12.32 9.32
CA ALA A 30 -28.45 11.71 10.38
C ALA A 30 -27.61 10.90 11.39
N TRP A 31 -26.44 10.39 10.96
CA TRP A 31 -25.47 9.72 11.84
C TRP A 31 -24.97 10.57 13.01
N GLN A 32 -25.03 11.90 12.95
CA GLN A 32 -24.57 12.76 14.03
C GLN A 32 -25.38 12.61 15.32
N LYS A 33 -26.61 12.09 15.22
CA LYS A 33 -27.50 11.82 16.35
C LYS A 33 -27.45 10.38 16.83
N LEU A 34 -26.70 9.52 16.13
CA LEU A 34 -26.56 8.10 16.46
C LEU A 34 -25.38 7.89 17.43
N PRO A 35 -25.33 6.73 18.10
CA PRO A 35 -24.17 6.32 18.89
C PRO A 35 -22.86 6.38 18.10
N PRO A 36 -21.71 6.42 18.82
CA PRO A 36 -20.40 6.35 18.20
C PRO A 36 -20.25 5.12 17.28
N THR A 37 -19.46 5.28 16.21
CA THR A 37 -19.12 4.18 15.32
C THR A 37 -18.03 3.30 15.92
N LEU A 38 -18.07 2.00 15.62
CA LEU A 38 -16.98 1.03 15.83
C LEU A 38 -15.79 1.30 14.91
N SER A 39 -16.06 1.85 13.72
CA SER A 39 -15.03 2.29 12.78
C SER A 39 -14.39 3.60 13.25
N ARG A 40 -13.08 3.78 12.96
CA ARG A 40 -12.40 5.04 13.29
C ARG A 40 -13.02 6.26 12.59
N PRO A 41 -12.95 7.47 13.19
CA PRO A 41 -13.56 8.68 12.63
C PRO A 41 -13.09 9.05 11.21
N GLU A 42 -11.83 8.74 10.88
CA GLU A 42 -11.21 9.07 9.58
C GLU A 42 -11.60 8.10 8.46
N THR A 43 -12.23 6.97 8.80
CA THR A 43 -12.59 5.95 7.81
C THR A 43 -13.83 6.37 7.01
N ARG A 44 -13.82 6.06 5.71
CA ARG A 44 -14.96 6.36 4.82
C ARG A 44 -16.20 5.55 5.19
N GLN A 45 -15.99 4.30 5.61
CA GLN A 45 -17.06 3.37 5.97
C GLN A 45 -17.41 3.54 7.45
N ARG A 46 -18.64 3.94 7.74
CA ARG A 46 -19.17 3.99 9.10
C ARG A 46 -19.74 2.63 9.46
N ILE A 47 -19.23 2.06 10.53
CA ILE A 47 -19.68 0.79 11.10
C ILE A 47 -20.15 1.05 12.51
N TRP A 48 -21.35 0.61 12.86
CA TRP A 48 -21.88 0.66 14.21
C TRP A 48 -22.05 -0.74 14.78
N ASP A 49 -22.22 -0.83 16.09
CA ASP A 49 -22.82 -1.97 16.74
C ASP A 49 -24.34 -1.92 16.53
N GLU A 50 -24.92 -3.00 16.00
CA GLU A 50 -26.35 -3.04 15.69
C GLU A 50 -27.22 -2.94 16.95
N GLU A 51 -26.81 -3.54 18.07
CA GLU A 51 -27.57 -3.50 19.32
C GLU A 51 -27.62 -2.08 19.89
N GLN A 52 -26.50 -1.36 19.85
CA GLN A 52 -26.45 0.05 20.23
C GLN A 52 -27.29 0.93 19.31
N LEU A 53 -27.28 0.67 17.99
CA LEU A 53 -28.14 1.40 17.05
C LEU A 53 -29.62 1.18 17.37
N LEU A 54 -30.03 -0.08 17.57
CA LEU A 54 -31.41 -0.42 17.91
C LEU A 54 -31.84 0.25 19.21
N ALA A 55 -31.01 0.18 20.26
CA ALA A 55 -31.29 0.84 21.52
C ALA A 55 -31.49 2.35 21.35
N ALA A 56 -30.64 3.01 20.56
CA ALA A 56 -30.75 4.45 20.31
C ALA A 56 -31.99 4.83 19.46
N VAL A 57 -32.39 4.00 18.50
CA VAL A 57 -33.58 4.24 17.68
C VAL A 57 -34.87 4.00 18.49
N GLU A 58 -34.85 3.08 19.43
CA GLU A 58 -35.98 2.74 20.31
C GLU A 58 -36.02 3.55 21.61
N ASP A 59 -35.17 4.58 21.74
CA ASP A 59 -35.01 5.41 22.95
C ASP A 59 -34.78 4.58 24.24
N ARG A 60 -34.10 3.44 24.11
CA ARG A 60 -33.67 2.59 25.23
C ARG A 60 -32.25 2.94 25.69
N PRO A 61 -31.89 2.59 26.94
CA PRO A 61 -30.50 2.70 27.39
C PRO A 61 -29.54 1.93 26.46
N ILE A 62 -28.48 2.61 26.02
CA ILE A 62 -27.49 2.04 25.10
C ILE A 62 -26.62 1.02 25.87
N PRO A 63 -26.56 -0.25 25.44
CA PRO A 63 -25.74 -1.25 26.10
C PRO A 63 -24.25 -0.91 25.95
N PRO A 64 -23.43 -1.10 26.99
CA PRO A 64 -22.00 -0.86 26.89
C PRO A 64 -21.32 -1.89 25.98
N LEU A 65 -20.28 -1.47 25.27
CA LEU A 65 -19.42 -2.39 24.53
C LEU A 65 -18.47 -3.14 25.48
N PRO A 66 -18.09 -4.38 25.16
CA PRO A 66 -17.02 -5.07 25.85
C PRO A 66 -15.72 -4.23 25.81
N THR A 67 -15.06 -4.08 26.95
CA THR A 67 -13.81 -3.34 27.09
C THR A 67 -12.59 -4.25 27.08
N GLU A 68 -12.76 -5.52 27.46
CA GLU A 68 -11.68 -6.51 27.48
C GLU A 68 -11.36 -6.96 26.06
N PRO A 69 -10.08 -6.92 25.64
CA PRO A 69 -9.66 -7.42 24.34
C PRO A 69 -9.97 -8.91 24.18
N HIS A 70 -10.63 -9.29 23.10
CA HIS A 70 -10.92 -10.68 22.78
C HIS A 70 -10.13 -11.15 21.54
N PRO A 71 -9.61 -12.41 21.50
CA PRO A 71 -8.87 -12.94 20.36
C PRO A 71 -9.59 -12.85 19.01
N ARG A 72 -10.93 -12.92 19.05
CA ARG A 72 -11.82 -12.83 17.87
C ARG A 72 -12.37 -11.42 17.60
N ASP A 73 -11.84 -10.38 18.26
CA ASP A 73 -12.16 -9.01 17.87
C ASP A 73 -11.71 -8.79 16.43
N LEU A 74 -12.58 -8.21 15.61
CA LEU A 74 -12.27 -7.85 14.24
C LEU A 74 -11.67 -6.44 14.21
N LEU A 75 -10.42 -6.38 13.82
CA LEU A 75 -9.62 -5.17 13.70
C LEU A 75 -9.61 -4.72 12.24
N ASP A 76 -9.82 -3.42 12.01
CA ASP A 76 -9.57 -2.88 10.68
C ASP A 76 -8.07 -2.89 10.34
N LEU A 77 -7.72 -2.50 9.10
CA LEU A 77 -6.34 -2.51 8.62
C LEU A 77 -5.33 -1.85 9.56
N GLU A 78 -5.62 -0.64 10.04
CA GLU A 78 -4.69 0.13 10.84
C GLU A 78 -4.76 -0.27 12.33
N GLU A 79 -5.91 -0.74 12.81
CA GLU A 79 -5.99 -1.36 14.15
C GLU A 79 -5.14 -2.63 14.22
N ALA A 80 -5.24 -3.48 13.19
CA ALA A 80 -4.40 -4.65 13.03
C ALA A 80 -2.90 -4.27 13.04
N ARG A 81 -2.51 -3.23 12.29
CA ARG A 81 -1.13 -2.72 12.30
C ARG A 81 -0.68 -2.30 13.69
N LEU A 82 -1.53 -1.60 14.43
CA LEU A 82 -1.21 -1.10 15.77
C LEU A 82 -1.06 -2.22 16.81
N THR A 83 -1.61 -3.41 16.56
CA THR A 83 -1.34 -4.59 17.43
C THR A 83 0.07 -5.15 17.28
N ILE A 84 0.78 -4.83 16.20
CA ILE A 84 2.17 -5.25 16.01
C ILE A 84 3.06 -4.45 16.98
N PRO A 85 4.01 -5.10 17.70
CA PRO A 85 4.99 -4.40 18.54
C PRO A 85 5.73 -3.31 17.77
N GLU A 86 5.99 -2.17 18.41
CA GLU A 86 6.50 -0.97 17.75
C GLU A 86 7.79 -1.20 16.98
N GLU A 87 8.68 -2.04 17.49
CA GLU A 87 9.98 -2.38 16.91
C GLU A 87 9.86 -3.17 15.60
N GLN A 88 8.73 -3.84 15.39
CA GLN A 88 8.42 -4.66 14.22
C GLN A 88 7.31 -4.04 13.36
N ARG A 89 6.69 -2.95 13.82
CA ARG A 89 5.51 -2.36 13.21
C ARG A 89 5.88 -1.66 11.90
N PRO A 90 5.35 -2.11 10.75
CA PRO A 90 5.54 -1.40 9.49
C PRO A 90 4.84 -0.03 9.52
N THR A 91 5.25 0.88 8.64
CA THR A 91 4.49 2.12 8.38
C THR A 91 3.10 1.78 7.85
N ALA A 92 2.13 2.68 8.00
CA ALA A 92 0.76 2.48 7.50
C ALA A 92 0.73 2.15 5.99
N GLU A 93 1.55 2.85 5.21
CA GLU A 93 1.69 2.60 3.76
C GLU A 93 2.28 1.22 3.46
N THR A 94 3.38 0.84 4.13
CA THR A 94 4.01 -0.48 3.94
C THR A 94 3.05 -1.60 4.33
N TRP A 95 2.30 -1.40 5.41
CA TRP A 95 1.29 -2.35 5.85
C TRP A 95 0.17 -2.53 4.83
N ALA A 96 -0.35 -1.41 4.30
CA ALA A 96 -1.35 -1.44 3.24
C ALA A 96 -0.83 -2.21 2.02
N SER A 97 0.42 -2.00 1.60
CA SER A 97 1.05 -2.75 0.51
C SER A 97 1.17 -4.24 0.83
N TYR A 98 1.58 -4.63 2.05
CA TYR A 98 1.64 -6.05 2.42
C TYR A 98 0.28 -6.74 2.27
N ILE A 99 -0.80 -6.08 2.67
CA ILE A 99 -2.15 -6.63 2.54
C ILE A 99 -2.61 -6.65 1.08
N SER A 100 -2.35 -5.62 0.28
CA SER A 100 -2.74 -5.61 -1.13
C SER A 100 -1.98 -6.63 -1.97
N ASP A 101 -0.71 -6.83 -1.67
CA ASP A 101 0.20 -7.70 -2.44
C ASP A 101 0.11 -9.17 -2.00
N GLY A 102 -0.71 -9.48 -0.98
CA GLY A 102 -0.90 -10.82 -0.44
C GLY A 102 0.30 -11.34 0.36
N ILE A 103 1.21 -10.46 0.77
CA ILE A 103 2.39 -10.78 1.58
C ILE A 103 2.04 -10.83 3.08
N GLY A 104 1.09 -9.99 3.50
CA GLY A 104 0.58 -9.96 4.86
C GLY A 104 -0.44 -11.07 5.15
N PRO A 105 -1.04 -11.07 6.36
CA PRO A 105 -2.10 -12.02 6.67
C PRO A 105 -3.29 -11.80 5.72
N SER A 106 -3.97 -12.89 5.36
CA SER A 106 -5.25 -12.77 4.67
C SER A 106 -6.31 -12.20 5.63
N PRO A 107 -7.23 -11.34 5.16
CA PRO A 107 -8.35 -10.88 5.98
C PRO A 107 -9.20 -12.07 6.41
N ASP A 108 -9.52 -12.15 7.70
CA ASP A 108 -10.43 -13.17 8.24
C ASP A 108 -11.86 -12.92 7.78
N GLU A 109 -12.27 -11.64 7.71
CA GLU A 109 -13.60 -11.22 7.29
C GLU A 109 -13.56 -9.94 6.45
N ARG A 110 -14.61 -9.73 5.65
CA ARG A 110 -14.84 -8.47 4.92
C ARG A 110 -16.17 -7.86 5.33
N VAL A 111 -16.12 -7.00 6.34
CA VAL A 111 -17.31 -6.30 6.85
C VAL A 111 -17.60 -5.09 5.96
N PHE A 112 -18.72 -5.14 5.25
CA PHE A 112 -19.14 -4.10 4.29
C PHE A 112 -18.06 -3.73 3.26
N GLY A 113 -17.33 -4.75 2.77
CA GLY A 113 -16.24 -4.59 1.80
C GLY A 113 -14.89 -4.17 2.39
N VAL A 114 -14.83 -3.82 3.67
CA VAL A 114 -13.59 -3.45 4.36
C VAL A 114 -12.94 -4.71 4.95
N PRO A 115 -11.66 -5.00 4.65
CA PRO A 115 -10.96 -6.14 5.24
C PRO A 115 -10.77 -5.95 6.75
N HIS A 116 -11.09 -6.99 7.51
CA HIS A 116 -10.89 -7.07 8.94
C HIS A 116 -10.13 -8.34 9.31
N PHE A 117 -9.37 -8.26 10.39
CA PHE A 117 -8.49 -9.31 10.88
C PHE A 117 -8.85 -9.62 12.32
N TYR A 118 -8.90 -10.89 12.69
CA TYR A 118 -8.99 -11.23 14.10
C TYR A 118 -7.75 -10.72 14.83
N ARG A 119 -7.94 -10.21 16.04
CA ARG A 119 -6.86 -9.77 16.93
C ARG A 119 -5.78 -10.85 17.10
N ALA A 120 -6.15 -12.13 17.13
CA ALA A 120 -5.23 -13.26 17.23
C ALA A 120 -4.46 -13.57 15.93
N THR A 121 -4.99 -13.20 14.76
CA THR A 121 -4.37 -13.49 13.47
C THR A 121 -3.04 -12.76 13.32
N ILE A 122 -2.94 -11.52 13.80
CA ILE A 122 -1.76 -10.69 13.61
C ILE A 122 -0.53 -11.23 14.38
N PRO A 123 -0.60 -11.55 15.68
CA PRO A 123 0.51 -12.18 16.39
C PRO A 123 0.90 -13.55 15.80
N ALA A 124 -0.08 -14.37 15.38
CA ALA A 124 0.18 -15.66 14.77
C ALA A 124 0.94 -15.53 13.44
N TRP A 125 0.51 -14.60 12.59
CA TRP A 125 1.21 -14.27 11.35
C TRP A 125 2.62 -13.73 11.61
N LEU A 126 2.78 -12.85 12.60
CA LEU A 126 4.09 -12.29 12.96
C LEU A 126 5.07 -13.38 13.43
N ALA A 127 4.60 -14.33 14.23
CA ALA A 127 5.39 -15.47 14.70
C ALA A 127 5.78 -16.44 13.58
N ALA A 128 4.90 -16.62 12.57
CA ALA A 128 5.16 -17.45 11.40
C ALA A 128 6.00 -16.74 10.32
N ARG A 129 6.22 -15.42 10.45
CA ARG A 129 6.89 -14.63 9.44
C ARG A 129 8.37 -15.06 9.33
N PRO A 130 8.85 -15.38 8.12
CA PRO A 130 10.28 -15.53 7.89
C PRO A 130 10.98 -14.24 8.29
N GLY A 131 11.93 -14.32 9.23
CA GLY A 131 12.60 -13.15 9.79
C GLY A 131 13.20 -12.20 8.74
N ARG A 132 13.56 -11.00 9.17
CA ARG A 132 14.19 -9.98 8.31
C ARG A 132 15.41 -10.59 7.59
N GLY A 133 15.33 -10.78 6.27
CA GLY A 133 16.37 -11.42 5.44
C GLY A 133 16.03 -12.80 4.87
N ALA A 134 14.90 -13.41 5.24
CA ALA A 134 14.49 -14.73 4.73
C ALA A 134 13.75 -14.69 3.37
N GLY A 135 13.48 -13.50 2.82
CA GLY A 135 12.90 -13.32 1.50
C GLY A 135 13.91 -12.80 0.49
N GLY A 136 14.12 -13.55 -0.60
CA GLY A 136 14.49 -13.14 -1.97
C GLY A 136 15.65 -12.16 -2.22
N GLY A 137 16.35 -11.72 -1.20
CA GLY A 137 17.52 -10.86 -1.33
C GLY A 137 18.68 -11.67 -1.86
N ARG A 138 19.50 -11.03 -2.68
CA ARG A 138 20.80 -11.56 -3.07
C ARG A 138 21.58 -11.91 -1.79
N PRO A 139 22.05 -13.15 -1.61
CA PRO A 139 22.85 -13.53 -0.46
C PRO A 139 24.02 -12.56 -0.29
N ILE A 140 24.34 -12.20 0.95
CA ILE A 140 25.53 -11.41 1.26
C ILE A 140 26.75 -12.15 0.69
N GLY A 141 27.48 -11.50 -0.22
CA GLY A 141 28.66 -12.08 -0.88
C GLY A 141 28.40 -12.78 -2.21
N ALA A 142 27.16 -12.83 -2.72
CA ALA A 142 26.94 -13.33 -4.07
C ALA A 142 27.48 -12.32 -5.09
N THR A 143 28.45 -12.71 -5.91
CA THR A 143 28.94 -11.95 -7.07
C THR A 143 28.27 -12.45 -8.35
N ASP A 144 28.08 -11.60 -9.36
CA ASP A 144 27.49 -12.04 -10.63
C ASP A 144 28.49 -12.99 -11.29
N THR A 145 28.15 -14.27 -11.37
CA THR A 145 29.02 -15.32 -11.94
C THR A 145 29.17 -15.17 -13.45
N ARG A 146 28.28 -14.39 -14.08
CA ARG A 146 28.32 -14.01 -15.48
C ARG A 146 27.82 -12.57 -15.61
N PRO A 147 28.32 -11.80 -16.59
CA PRO A 147 27.75 -10.49 -16.93
C PRO A 147 26.24 -10.60 -17.13
N ARG A 148 25.49 -9.61 -16.65
CA ARG A 148 24.04 -9.57 -16.87
C ARG A 148 23.74 -9.54 -18.36
N ASP A 149 22.85 -10.44 -18.77
CA ASP A 149 22.32 -10.42 -20.12
C ASP A 149 21.36 -9.23 -20.27
N HIS A 150 21.78 -8.25 -21.07
CA HIS A 150 21.00 -7.06 -21.39
C HIS A 150 20.47 -7.09 -22.84
N SER A 151 20.57 -8.24 -23.53
CA SER A 151 20.20 -8.41 -24.95
C SER A 151 18.72 -8.14 -25.26
N ASN A 152 17.84 -8.16 -24.25
CA ASN A 152 16.42 -7.83 -24.41
C ASN A 152 16.01 -6.56 -23.65
N ASP A 153 16.93 -5.82 -23.02
CA ASP A 153 16.59 -4.58 -22.30
C ASP A 153 16.51 -3.39 -23.29
N PRO A 154 15.33 -2.81 -23.52
CA PRO A 154 15.18 -1.66 -24.43
C PRO A 154 16.02 -0.45 -24.01
N ARG A 155 16.32 -0.29 -22.72
CA ARG A 155 17.17 0.79 -22.22
C ARG A 155 18.62 0.56 -22.61
N HIS A 156 19.09 -0.68 -22.55
CA HIS A 156 20.43 -1.06 -22.97
C HIS A 156 20.61 -0.86 -24.48
N HIS A 157 19.64 -1.29 -25.29
CA HIS A 157 19.65 -1.04 -26.74
C HIS A 157 19.72 0.45 -27.09
N ARG A 158 18.91 1.30 -26.45
CA ARG A 158 18.96 2.75 -26.67
C ARG A 158 20.31 3.35 -26.26
N ALA A 159 20.93 2.86 -25.19
CA ALA A 159 22.26 3.31 -24.78
C ALA A 159 23.32 2.93 -25.82
N GLN A 160 23.29 1.69 -26.32
CA GLN A 160 24.20 1.22 -27.37
C GLN A 160 24.02 2.00 -28.68
N GLN A 161 22.79 2.29 -29.07
CA GLN A 161 22.49 3.11 -30.25
C GLN A 161 23.07 4.52 -30.15
N ARG A 162 22.98 5.16 -28.97
CA ARG A 162 23.59 6.47 -28.72
C ARG A 162 25.10 6.43 -28.83
N ILE A 163 25.75 5.44 -28.23
CA ILE A 163 27.22 5.25 -28.31
C ILE A 163 27.65 5.04 -29.77
N ALA A 164 26.96 4.16 -30.51
CA ALA A 164 27.25 3.92 -31.93
C ALA A 164 27.03 5.17 -32.80
N HIS A 165 26.04 5.99 -32.48
CA HIS A 165 25.80 7.26 -33.16
C HIS A 165 26.92 8.27 -32.90
N VAL A 166 27.35 8.43 -31.64
CA VAL A 166 28.49 9.30 -31.29
C VAL A 166 29.78 8.83 -31.96
N ARG A 167 30.04 7.52 -32.02
CA ARG A 167 31.18 6.96 -32.77
C ARG A 167 31.17 7.37 -34.24
N ARG A 168 30.01 7.31 -34.90
CA ARG A 168 29.88 7.72 -36.31
C ARG A 168 30.15 9.21 -36.50
N LEU A 169 29.63 10.06 -35.61
CA LEU A 169 29.88 11.50 -35.67
C LEU A 169 31.37 11.81 -35.50
N LEU A 170 32.02 11.22 -34.48
CA LEU A 170 33.45 11.43 -34.25
C LEU A 170 34.35 10.83 -35.33
N ALA A 171 33.90 9.79 -36.03
CA ALA A 171 34.63 9.24 -37.18
C ALA A 171 34.52 10.14 -38.43
N ALA A 172 33.42 10.88 -38.58
CA ALA A 172 33.23 11.84 -39.66
C ALA A 172 33.95 13.16 -39.38
N ASP A 173 33.94 13.61 -38.13
CA ASP A 173 34.65 14.79 -37.65
C ASP A 173 35.09 14.60 -36.19
N ALA A 174 36.40 14.47 -35.98
CA ALA A 174 36.98 14.23 -34.67
C ALA A 174 36.74 15.38 -33.67
N GLU A 175 36.48 16.59 -34.18
CA GLU A 175 36.23 17.80 -33.38
C GLU A 175 34.74 18.07 -33.14
N THR A 176 33.84 17.11 -33.47
CA THR A 176 32.39 17.26 -33.26
C THR A 176 32.07 17.81 -31.85
N PRO A 177 31.43 18.99 -31.74
CA PRO A 177 31.15 19.62 -30.45
C PRO A 177 30.01 18.91 -29.71
N ALA A 178 30.05 18.95 -28.37
CA ALA A 178 29.07 18.27 -27.52
C ALA A 178 27.65 18.83 -27.69
N GLU A 179 27.52 20.10 -28.07
CA GLU A 179 26.25 20.77 -28.39
C GLU A 179 25.54 20.13 -29.58
N GLN A 180 26.30 19.77 -30.61
CA GLN A 180 25.77 19.11 -31.81
C GLN A 180 25.26 17.71 -31.47
N VAL A 181 26.05 16.93 -30.73
CA VAL A 181 25.67 15.59 -30.24
C VAL A 181 24.44 15.65 -29.32
N ALA A 182 24.37 16.65 -28.45
CA ALA A 182 23.25 16.86 -27.54
C ALA A 182 21.94 17.15 -28.28
N ALA A 183 22.00 18.03 -29.29
CA ALA A 183 20.86 18.38 -30.12
C ALA A 183 20.34 17.16 -30.91
N GLU A 184 21.25 16.41 -31.56
CA GLU A 184 20.89 15.29 -32.42
C GLU A 184 20.31 14.11 -31.65
N LEU A 185 20.82 13.83 -30.45
CA LEU A 185 20.32 12.75 -29.60
C LEU A 185 19.20 13.18 -28.63
N SER A 186 18.81 14.46 -28.65
CA SER A 186 17.86 15.05 -27.70
C SER A 186 18.22 14.75 -26.24
N ILE A 187 19.48 14.98 -25.87
CA ILE A 187 20.03 14.78 -24.51
C ILE A 187 20.66 16.07 -23.99
N SER A 188 20.98 16.13 -22.70
CA SER A 188 21.70 17.27 -22.13
C SER A 188 23.15 17.32 -22.61
N LYS A 189 23.73 18.52 -22.70
CA LYS A 189 25.15 18.75 -23.04
C LYS A 189 26.09 17.89 -22.17
N ARG A 190 25.87 17.88 -20.85
CA ARG A 190 26.66 17.06 -19.92
C ARG A 190 26.61 15.56 -20.23
N HIS A 191 25.48 15.07 -20.75
CA HIS A 191 25.36 13.68 -21.15
C HIS A 191 26.12 13.42 -22.47
N ALA A 192 26.04 14.34 -23.42
CA ALA A 192 26.80 14.28 -24.67
C ALA A 192 28.32 14.28 -24.42
N GLU A 193 28.82 15.18 -23.57
CA GLU A 193 30.23 15.23 -23.15
C GLU A 193 30.71 13.89 -22.57
N ARG A 194 29.89 13.29 -21.70
CA ARG A 194 30.20 11.97 -21.13
C ARG A 194 30.27 10.86 -22.18
N LEU A 195 29.36 10.87 -23.16
CA LEU A 195 29.36 9.87 -24.24
C LEU A 195 30.57 10.05 -25.18
N ILE A 196 30.94 11.28 -25.51
CA ILE A 196 32.14 11.59 -26.29
C ILE A 196 33.39 11.10 -25.56
N ALA A 197 33.51 11.42 -24.26
CA ALA A 197 34.63 10.97 -23.44
C ALA A 197 34.71 9.44 -23.35
N GLN A 198 33.56 8.77 -23.19
CA GLN A 198 33.49 7.31 -23.18
C GLN A 198 33.96 6.71 -24.51
N VAL A 199 33.48 7.23 -25.64
CA VAL A 199 33.87 6.75 -26.98
C VAL A 199 35.37 6.95 -27.24
N ARG A 200 35.93 8.09 -26.83
CA ARG A 200 37.37 8.38 -26.97
C ARG A 200 38.25 7.53 -26.06
N ALA A 201 37.72 7.02 -24.95
CA ALA A 201 38.45 6.15 -24.03
C ALA A 201 38.39 4.67 -24.44
N GLU A 202 37.41 4.28 -25.27
CA GLU A 202 37.20 2.91 -25.75
C GLU A 202 37.82 2.63 -27.13
N GLY A 203 38.30 3.66 -27.84
CA GLY A 203 38.99 3.56 -29.13
C GLY A 203 40.48 3.83 -28.99
#